data_AF-A0ABD5EF17-F1
#
_entry.id   AF-A0ABD5EF17-F1
#
_cell.length_a   1.000
_cell.length_b   1.000
_cell.length_c   1.000
_cell.angle_alpha   90.00
_cell.angle_beta   90.00
_cell.angle_gamma   90.00
#
_symmetry.space_group_name_H-M   'P 1'
#
loop_
_entity.id
_entity.type
_entity.pdbx_description
1 polymer ?
#
loop_
_entity_poly.entity_id
_entity_poly.type
_entity_poly.pdbx_seq_one_letter_code
_entity_poly.pdbx_strand_id
1 'polypeptide(L)'
;VPADPKDRDRVLRKFARKKEVLEAPSVIACKAEHMLDHWTRTALPDRFGAQVVTVSRKAAVRYRTALLEARDRLVARADRLDLDLVHDPSGYDTATPDERELLDLLPHLPLLRSIDAAVVISQASSGQPRDPDDWKTWTAKSWQDAHVDRFKRGLGD
;
A
#
# COMPACT_ATOMS: atom_id res chain seq x y z
N VAL A 1 -16.77 -5.48 12.14
CA VAL A 1 -17.76 -4.85 11.22
C VAL A 1 -19.10 -5.57 11.44
N PRO A 2 -20.26 -4.89 11.50
CA PRO A 2 -21.55 -5.56 11.71
C PRO A 2 -21.78 -6.68 10.71
N ALA A 3 -22.48 -7.76 11.08
CA ALA A 3 -22.74 -8.89 10.19
C ALA A 3 -23.81 -8.57 9.12
N ASP A 4 -24.88 -7.85 9.49
CA ASP A 4 -25.99 -7.48 8.60
C ASP A 4 -25.58 -6.36 7.61
N PRO A 5 -25.77 -6.56 6.29
CA PRO A 5 -25.57 -5.52 5.27
C PRO A 5 -26.24 -4.16 5.59
N LYS A 6 -27.47 -4.15 6.10
CA LYS A 6 -28.18 -2.88 6.39
C LYS A 6 -27.51 -2.10 7.51
N ASP A 7 -27.00 -2.82 8.51
CA ASP A 7 -26.24 -2.23 9.61
C ASP A 7 -24.87 -1.72 9.16
N ARG A 8 -24.20 -2.43 8.25
CA ARG A 8 -22.96 -1.96 7.61
C ARG A 8 -23.20 -0.63 6.91
N ASP A 9 -24.25 -0.53 6.09
CA ASP A 9 -24.59 0.69 5.37
C ASP A 9 -24.86 1.87 6.31
N ARG A 10 -25.56 1.62 7.42
CA ARG A 10 -25.83 2.64 8.44
C ARG A 10 -24.56 3.13 9.10
N VAL A 11 -23.65 2.22 9.47
CA VAL A 11 -22.34 2.56 10.04
C VAL A 11 -21.51 3.34 9.03
N LEU A 12 -21.43 2.89 7.77
CA LEU A 12 -20.69 3.59 6.71
C LEU A 12 -21.23 5.01 6.50
N ARG A 13 -22.55 5.21 6.36
CA ARG A 13 -23.13 6.55 6.20
C ARG A 13 -22.76 7.49 7.35
N LYS A 14 -22.74 6.98 8.59
CA LYS A 14 -22.50 7.79 9.79
C LYS A 14 -21.01 8.10 10.03
N PHE A 15 -20.12 7.17 9.67
CA PHE A 15 -18.72 7.22 10.11
C PHE A 15 -17.69 7.27 8.98
N ALA A 16 -18.03 6.85 7.75
CA ALA A 16 -17.04 6.70 6.68
C ALA A 16 -16.34 8.01 6.27
N ARG A 17 -16.99 9.17 6.48
CA ARG A 17 -16.42 10.50 6.17
C ARG A 17 -15.75 11.18 7.36
N LYS A 18 -15.80 10.57 8.55
CA LYS A 18 -15.18 11.16 9.73
C LYS A 18 -13.67 11.03 9.65
N LYS A 19 -12.97 12.15 9.83
CA LYS A 19 -11.52 12.22 9.73
C LYS A 19 -10.84 11.23 10.69
N GLU A 20 -11.37 11.08 11.90
CA GLU A 20 -10.82 10.17 12.92
C GLU A 20 -10.87 8.71 12.46
N VAL A 21 -11.93 8.34 11.73
CA VAL A 21 -12.10 6.98 11.17
C VAL A 21 -11.20 6.79 9.97
N LEU A 22 -11.11 7.78 9.09
CA LEU A 22 -10.24 7.73 7.91
C LEU A 22 -8.75 7.75 8.25
N GLU A 23 -8.39 8.32 9.40
CA GLU A 23 -7.03 8.30 9.94
C GLU A 23 -6.75 7.07 10.83
N ALA A 24 -7.76 6.28 11.20
CA ALA A 24 -7.59 5.18 12.14
C ALA A 24 -6.56 4.16 11.62
N PRO A 25 -5.56 3.75 12.44
CA PRO A 25 -4.50 2.86 11.99
C PRO A 25 -5.01 1.55 11.37
N SER A 26 -6.02 0.92 11.99
CA SER A 26 -6.60 -0.33 11.47
C SER A 26 -7.34 -0.15 10.14
N VAL A 27 -8.00 0.99 9.93
CA VAL A 27 -8.68 1.32 8.67
C VAL A 27 -7.65 1.55 7.56
N ILE A 28 -6.58 2.30 7.86
CA ILE A 28 -5.48 2.54 6.92
C ILE A 28 -4.77 1.23 6.58
N ALA A 29 -4.46 0.38 7.55
CA ALA A 29 -3.80 -0.91 7.34
C ALA A 29 -4.61 -1.82 6.41
N CYS A 30 -5.91 -2.00 6.69
CA CYS A 30 -6.79 -2.80 5.85
C CYS A 30 -6.90 -2.25 4.41
N LYS A 31 -6.98 -0.92 4.25
CA LYS A 31 -7.00 -0.30 2.93
C LYS A 31 -5.67 -0.45 2.20
N ALA A 32 -4.55 -0.27 2.89
CA ALA A 32 -3.21 -0.38 2.32
C ALA A 32 -2.95 -1.78 1.78
N GLU A 33 -3.30 -2.81 2.56
CA GLU A 33 -3.21 -4.21 2.13
C GLU A 33 -4.05 -4.48 0.88
N HIS A 34 -5.34 -4.11 0.91
CA HIS A 34 -6.21 -4.30 -0.25
C HIS A 34 -5.76 -3.51 -1.49
N MET A 35 -5.26 -2.28 -1.32
CA MET A 35 -4.73 -1.47 -2.43
C MET A 35 -3.46 -2.08 -3.02
N LEU A 36 -2.55 -2.57 -2.16
CA LEU A 36 -1.32 -3.20 -2.60
C LEU A 36 -1.63 -4.50 -3.35
N ASP A 37 -2.45 -5.38 -2.78
CA ASP A 37 -2.83 -6.65 -3.41
C ASP A 37 -3.48 -6.43 -4.77
N HIS A 38 -4.31 -5.40 -4.90
CA HIS A 38 -4.91 -5.04 -6.18
C HIS A 38 -3.84 -4.55 -7.16
N TRP A 39 -3.00 -3.60 -6.75
CA TRP A 39 -1.95 -3.03 -7.58
C TRP A 39 -0.94 -4.07 -8.09
N THR A 40 -0.55 -5.03 -7.24
CA THR A 40 0.38 -6.11 -7.64
C THR A 40 -0.21 -7.02 -8.70
N ARG A 41 -1.54 -7.18 -8.75
CA ARG A 41 -2.22 -8.01 -9.75
C ARG A 41 -2.57 -7.28 -11.04
N THR A 42 -2.80 -5.96 -10.98
CA THR A 42 -3.38 -5.22 -12.13
C THR A 42 -2.47 -4.18 -12.75
N ALA A 43 -1.43 -3.74 -12.06
CA ALA A 43 -0.61 -2.62 -12.51
C ALA A 43 0.90 -2.90 -12.44
N LEU A 44 1.35 -3.67 -11.45
CA LEU A 44 2.74 -4.10 -11.35
C LEU A 44 3.21 -4.94 -12.55
N PRO A 45 2.41 -5.85 -13.14
CA PRO A 45 2.85 -6.61 -14.32
C PRO A 45 3.20 -5.71 -15.50
N ASP A 46 2.47 -4.61 -15.66
CA ASP A 46 2.71 -3.57 -16.68
C ASP A 46 3.67 -2.46 -16.18
N ARG A 47 4.28 -2.65 -15.00
CA ARG A 47 5.25 -1.73 -14.39
C ARG A 47 4.73 -0.32 -14.13
N PHE A 48 3.43 -0.16 -13.92
CA PHE A 48 2.84 1.13 -13.57
C PHE A 48 3.04 1.48 -12.10
N GLY A 49 3.44 2.73 -11.83
CA GLY A 49 3.45 3.31 -10.49
C GLY A 49 2.04 3.62 -9.99
N ALA A 50 1.91 3.86 -8.69
CA ALA A 50 0.65 4.24 -8.05
C ALA A 50 0.80 5.48 -7.17
N GLN A 51 -0.29 6.23 -7.01
CA GLN A 51 -0.38 7.35 -6.08
C GLN A 51 -1.62 7.20 -5.19
N VAL A 52 -1.47 7.50 -3.90
CA VAL A 52 -2.57 7.48 -2.94
C VAL A 52 -2.77 8.89 -2.39
N VAL A 53 -3.94 9.46 -2.63
CA VAL A 53 -4.36 10.74 -2.05
C VAL A 53 -5.08 10.47 -0.73
N THR A 54 -4.68 11.19 0.32
CA THR A 54 -5.17 10.95 1.68
C THR A 54 -5.82 12.20 2.27
N VAL A 55 -6.66 12.02 3.29
CA VAL A 55 -7.44 13.13 3.88
C VAL A 55 -6.62 14.12 4.70
N SER A 56 -5.39 13.76 5.06
CA SER A 56 -4.54 14.58 5.89
C SER A 56 -3.08 14.13 5.80
N ARG A 57 -2.19 15.00 6.29
CA ARG A 57 -0.75 14.72 6.38
C ARG A 57 -0.46 13.52 7.28
N LYS A 58 -1.22 13.39 8.37
CA LYS A 58 -1.16 12.24 9.29
C LYS A 58 -1.57 10.94 8.61
N ALA A 59 -2.62 10.97 7.80
CA ALA A 59 -3.02 9.81 7.00
C ALA A 59 -1.92 9.45 6.00
N ALA A 60 -1.31 10.42 5.32
CA ALA A 60 -0.24 10.19 4.35
C ALA A 60 0.95 9.42 4.95
N VAL A 61 1.46 9.86 6.09
CA VAL A 61 2.57 9.17 6.78
C VAL A 61 2.17 7.78 7.27
N ARG A 62 0.93 7.61 7.75
CA ARG A 62 0.41 6.29 8.15
C ARG A 62 0.27 5.33 6.97
N TYR A 63 -0.22 5.81 5.83
CA TYR A 63 -0.33 4.98 4.62
C TYR A 63 1.03 4.52 4.12
N ARG A 64 2.06 5.37 4.15
CA ARG A 64 3.43 4.93 3.82
C ARG A 64 3.83 3.70 4.64
N THR A 65 3.69 3.80 5.97
CA THR A 65 4.07 2.72 6.87
C THR A 65 3.26 1.45 6.58
N ALA A 66 1.93 1.58 6.48
CA ALA A 66 1.04 0.46 6.23
C ALA A 66 1.26 -0.22 4.87
N LEU A 67 1.59 0.54 3.82
CA LEU A 67 1.91 -0.01 2.50
C LEU A 67 3.22 -0.80 2.51
N LEU A 68 4.25 -0.29 3.18
CA LEU A 68 5.53 -0.99 3.32
C LEU A 68 5.39 -2.27 4.16
N GLU A 69 4.63 -2.22 5.25
CA GLU A 69 4.33 -3.42 6.05
C GLU A 69 3.51 -4.45 5.25
N ALA A 70 2.53 -4.01 4.46
CA ALA A 70 1.77 -4.90 3.58
C ALA A 70 2.66 -5.55 2.52
N ARG A 71 3.58 -4.79 1.92
CA ARG A 71 4.58 -5.29 0.97
C ARG A 71 5.45 -6.36 1.62
N ASP A 72 5.97 -6.10 2.80
CA ASP A 72 6.84 -7.05 3.49
C ASP A 72 6.09 -8.33 3.86
N ARG A 73 4.82 -8.22 4.28
CA ARG A 73 3.96 -9.40 4.50
C ARG A 73 3.71 -10.19 3.22
N LEU A 74 3.43 -9.52 2.10
CA LEU A 74 3.16 -10.17 0.81
C LEU A 74 4.42 -10.89 0.29
N VAL A 75 5.58 -10.22 0.36
CA VAL A 75 6.87 -10.83 0.02
C VAL A 75 7.14 -12.04 0.91
N ALA A 76 6.92 -11.94 2.22
CA ALA A 76 7.12 -13.05 3.14
C ALA A 76 6.12 -14.21 2.94
N ARG A 77 4.93 -13.96 2.36
CA ARG A 77 4.00 -15.02 1.95
C ARG A 77 4.51 -15.73 0.71
N ALA A 78 4.96 -14.98 -0.30
CA ALA A 78 5.50 -15.55 -1.53
C ALA A 78 6.79 -16.36 -1.25
N ASP A 79 7.65 -15.89 -0.33
CA ASP A 79 8.87 -16.60 0.07
C ASP A 79 8.63 -17.92 0.80
N ARG A 80 7.41 -18.15 1.28
CA ARG A 80 7.00 -19.38 1.96
C ARG A 80 6.20 -20.32 1.07
N LEU A 81 6.06 -19.99 -0.23
CA LEU A 81 5.40 -20.86 -1.18
C LEU A 81 6.21 -22.15 -1.33
N ASP A 82 5.52 -23.29 -1.41
CA ASP A 82 6.15 -24.59 -1.50
C ASP A 82 6.99 -24.70 -2.78
N LEU A 83 8.26 -25.10 -2.66
CA LEU A 83 9.16 -25.23 -3.80
C LEU A 83 8.71 -26.33 -4.76
N ASP A 84 8.07 -27.39 -4.25
CA ASP A 84 7.53 -28.44 -5.10
C ASP A 84 6.41 -27.89 -5.98
N LEU A 85 5.56 -27.02 -5.43
CA LEU A 85 4.51 -26.32 -6.17
C LEU A 85 5.09 -25.34 -7.21
N VAL A 86 6.15 -24.61 -6.84
CA VAL A 86 6.80 -23.63 -7.72
C VAL A 86 7.51 -24.30 -8.91
N HIS A 87 8.07 -25.48 -8.72
CA HIS A 87 8.83 -26.19 -9.74
C HIS A 87 8.00 -27.20 -10.55
N ASP A 88 6.78 -27.51 -10.12
CA ASP A 88 5.85 -28.36 -10.86
C ASP A 88 5.25 -27.60 -12.07
N PRO A 89 5.48 -28.08 -13.32
CA PRO A 89 4.85 -27.50 -14.51
C PRO A 89 3.31 -27.50 -14.48
N SER A 90 2.70 -28.37 -13.67
CA SER A 90 1.25 -28.44 -13.43
C SER A 90 0.82 -27.85 -12.08
N GLY A 91 1.75 -27.25 -11.32
CA GLY A 91 1.50 -26.73 -9.98
C GLY A 91 0.38 -25.70 -9.94
N TYR A 92 0.24 -24.87 -10.99
CA TYR A 92 -0.84 -23.90 -11.10
C TYR A 92 -2.23 -24.55 -11.11
N ASP A 93 -2.39 -25.71 -11.74
CA ASP A 93 -3.69 -26.38 -11.85
C ASP A 93 -4.15 -26.97 -10.51
N THR A 94 -3.20 -27.37 -9.66
CA THR A 94 -3.45 -27.96 -8.34
C THR A 94 -3.44 -26.93 -7.20
N ALA A 95 -2.86 -25.76 -7.44
CA ALA A 95 -2.79 -24.65 -6.49
C ALA A 95 -4.16 -24.10 -6.11
N THR A 96 -4.29 -23.71 -4.84
CA THR A 96 -5.39 -22.88 -4.33
C THR A 96 -5.39 -21.49 -4.97
N PRO A 97 -6.51 -20.74 -4.92
CA PRO A 97 -6.55 -19.38 -5.47
C PRO A 97 -5.45 -18.45 -4.91
N ASP A 98 -5.21 -18.51 -3.60
CA ASP A 98 -4.18 -17.70 -2.94
C ASP A 98 -2.77 -18.10 -3.41
N GLU A 99 -2.51 -19.39 -3.60
CA GLU A 99 -1.22 -19.87 -4.12
C GLU A 99 -1.01 -19.46 -5.57
N ARG A 100 -2.06 -19.50 -6.41
CA ARG A 100 -2.00 -19.01 -7.79
C ARG A 100 -1.65 -17.53 -7.85
N GLU A 101 -2.26 -16.71 -6.99
CA GLU A 101 -1.91 -15.29 -6.91
C GLU A 101 -0.44 -15.07 -6.49
N LEU A 102 0.10 -15.92 -5.60
CA LEU A 102 1.50 -15.86 -5.23
C LEU A 102 2.43 -16.36 -6.34
N LEU A 103 2.05 -17.42 -7.07
CA LEU A 103 2.76 -17.93 -8.25
C LEU A 103 2.86 -16.84 -9.32
N ASP A 104 1.75 -16.16 -9.64
CA ASP A 104 1.69 -15.06 -10.60
C ASP A 104 2.57 -13.87 -10.17
N LEU A 105 2.78 -13.69 -8.87
CA LEU A 105 3.64 -12.63 -8.32
C LEU A 105 5.14 -12.95 -8.40
N LEU A 106 5.54 -14.23 -8.44
CA LEU A 106 6.94 -14.65 -8.37
C LEU A 106 7.88 -13.93 -9.35
N PRO A 107 7.52 -13.78 -10.65
CA PRO A 107 8.37 -13.07 -11.62
C PRO A 107 8.62 -11.60 -11.24
N HIS A 108 7.72 -11.00 -10.47
CA HIS A 108 7.76 -9.60 -10.08
C HIS A 108 8.34 -9.38 -8.66
N LEU A 109 8.68 -10.44 -7.92
CA LEU A 109 9.21 -10.32 -6.55
C LEU A 109 10.45 -9.42 -6.43
N PRO A 110 11.46 -9.50 -7.33
CA PRO A 110 12.62 -8.62 -7.24
C PRO A 110 12.22 -7.14 -7.33
N LEU A 111 11.29 -6.82 -8.24
CA LEU A 111 10.75 -5.48 -8.38
C LEU A 111 9.96 -5.08 -7.12
N LEU A 112 9.02 -5.91 -6.67
CA LEU A 112 8.19 -5.66 -5.48
C LEU A 112 9.04 -5.35 -4.24
N ARG A 113 10.13 -6.09 -4.01
CA ARG A 113 11.07 -5.83 -2.91
C ARG A 113 11.73 -4.46 -2.99
N SER A 114 11.98 -3.95 -4.19
CA SER A 114 12.62 -2.66 -4.42
C SER A 114 11.67 -1.46 -4.32
N ILE A 115 10.35 -1.70 -4.40
CA ILE A 115 9.33 -0.66 -4.32
C ILE A 115 9.39 0.03 -2.97
N ASP A 116 9.43 1.35 -2.98
CA ASP A 116 9.35 2.19 -1.79
C ASP A 116 8.15 3.15 -1.92
N ALA A 117 7.67 3.64 -0.78
CA ALA A 117 6.60 4.63 -0.73
C ALA A 117 7.15 5.94 -0.17
N ALA A 118 6.97 7.02 -0.93
CA ALA A 118 7.32 8.38 -0.50
C ALA A 118 6.07 9.15 -0.07
N VAL A 119 6.25 10.12 0.83
CA VAL A 119 5.18 11.02 1.29
C VAL A 119 5.48 12.44 0.81
N VAL A 120 4.47 13.08 0.22
CA VAL A 120 4.55 14.48 -0.22
C VAL A 120 3.49 15.27 0.54
N ILE A 121 3.92 16.07 1.52
CA ILE A 121 3.04 16.86 2.39
C ILE A 121 3.61 18.25 2.67
N SER A 122 2.75 19.25 2.86
CA SER A 122 3.20 20.58 3.29
C SER A 122 3.61 20.59 4.77
N GLN A 123 4.50 21.54 5.11
CA GLN A 123 4.77 21.95 6.49
C GLN A 123 3.46 22.39 7.21
N ALA A 124 3.44 22.30 8.54
CA ALA A 124 2.33 22.85 9.31
C ALA A 124 2.28 24.37 9.12
N SER A 125 1.10 24.90 8.79
CA SER A 125 0.88 26.34 8.76
C SER A 125 1.05 26.95 10.15
N SER A 126 1.43 28.23 10.20
CA SER A 126 1.48 29.00 11.44
C SER A 126 0.15 28.91 12.20
N GLY A 127 0.20 28.61 13.50
CA GLY A 127 -0.97 28.45 14.36
C GLY A 127 -1.60 27.05 14.39
N GLN A 128 -1.10 26.09 13.62
CA GLN A 128 -1.47 24.67 13.74
C GLN A 128 -0.54 23.93 14.72
N PRO A 129 -0.98 22.83 15.33
CA PRO A 129 -0.10 21.96 16.10
C PRO A 129 1.11 21.55 15.26
N ARG A 130 2.30 21.64 15.87
CA ARG A 130 3.56 21.23 15.26
C ARG A 130 3.49 19.74 14.92
N ASP A 131 3.96 19.39 13.72
CA ASP A 131 4.08 17.98 13.33
C ASP A 131 5.21 17.29 14.08
N PRO A 132 5.14 15.96 14.20
CA PRO A 132 6.28 15.15 14.60
C PRO A 132 7.56 15.49 13.82
N ASP A 133 8.70 15.49 14.50
CA ASP A 133 9.97 15.94 13.92
C ASP A 133 10.47 15.06 12.78
N ASP A 134 10.13 13.77 12.80
CA ASP A 134 10.42 12.80 11.74
C ASP A 134 9.70 13.15 10.41
N TRP A 135 8.66 14.00 10.42
CA TRP A 135 7.98 14.43 9.21
C TRP A 135 8.75 15.51 8.42
N LYS A 136 9.80 16.09 9.01
CA LYS A 136 10.65 17.08 8.32
C LYS A 136 11.25 16.52 7.02
N THR A 137 11.48 15.22 6.95
CA THR A 137 11.99 14.59 5.73
C THR A 137 11.00 14.63 4.56
N TRP A 138 9.70 14.79 4.81
CA TRP A 138 8.62 14.76 3.80
C TRP A 138 8.15 16.14 3.33
N THR A 139 8.67 17.19 3.93
CA THR A 139 8.12 18.55 3.85
C THR A 139 9.07 19.54 3.20
N ALA A 140 10.37 19.21 3.15
CA ALA A 140 11.36 19.99 2.44
C ALA A 140 11.19 19.84 0.91
N LYS A 141 11.13 20.96 0.20
CA LYS A 141 10.82 21.00 -1.23
C LYS A 141 11.78 20.18 -2.10
N SER A 142 13.07 20.21 -1.80
CA SER A 142 14.09 19.43 -2.52
C SER A 142 13.84 17.92 -2.42
N TRP A 143 13.41 17.43 -1.26
CA TRP A 143 13.07 16.02 -1.07
C TRP A 143 11.80 15.64 -1.81
N GLN A 144 10.77 16.51 -1.78
CA GLN A 144 9.54 16.29 -2.54
C GLN A 144 9.82 16.21 -4.05
N ASP A 145 10.66 17.10 -4.57
CA ASP A 145 11.05 17.08 -5.99
C ASP A 145 11.79 15.80 -6.33
N ALA A 146 12.74 15.38 -5.50
CA ALA A 146 13.44 14.11 -5.70
C ALA A 146 12.50 12.90 -5.72
N HIS A 147 11.47 12.88 -4.85
CA HIS A 147 10.45 11.83 -4.84
C HIS A 147 9.56 11.86 -6.09
N VAL A 148 9.13 13.05 -6.52
CA VAL A 148 8.33 13.23 -7.73
C VAL A 148 9.12 12.84 -8.98
N ASP A 149 10.39 13.21 -9.07
CA ASP A 149 11.26 12.86 -10.18
C ASP A 149 11.54 11.35 -10.22
N ARG A 150 11.77 10.73 -9.05
CA ARG A 150 11.88 9.26 -8.96
C ARG A 150 10.59 8.58 -9.45
N PHE A 151 9.42 9.07 -9.05
CA PHE A 151 8.14 8.53 -9.48
C PHE A 151 7.95 8.64 -11.00
N LYS A 152 8.30 9.79 -11.59
CA LYS A 152 8.19 10.03 -13.04
C LYS A 152 9.12 9.18 -13.89
N ARG A 153 10.26 8.73 -13.34
CA ARG A 153 11.15 7.77 -14.02
C ARG A 153 10.51 6.38 -14.19
N GLY A 154 9.43 6.09 -13.47
CA GLY A 154 8.76 4.79 -13.51
C GLY A 154 9.56 3.70 -12.80
N LEU A 155 9.13 2.45 -13.00
CA LEU A 155 9.72 1.27 -12.35
C LEU A 155 10.90 0.65 -13.12
N GLY A 156 11.30 1.27 -14.25
CA GLY A 156 12.36 0.78 -15.14
C GLY A 156 11.89 -0.37 -16.04
N ASP A 157 12.85 -1.06 -16.67
CA ASP A 157 12.67 -2.34 -17.42
C ASP A 157 13.11 -3.56 -16.59
#